data_AF-A0A7J4RSE7-F1
#
_entry.id   AF-A0A7J4RSE7-F1
#
_cell.length_a   1.000
_cell.length_b   1.000
_cell.length_c   1.000
_cell.angle_alpha   90.00
_cell.angle_beta   90.00
_cell.angle_gamma   90.00
#
_symmetry.space_group_name_H-M   'P 1'
#
loop_
_entity.id
_entity.type
_entity.pdbx_description
1 polymer ?
#
loop_
_entity_poly.entity_id
_entity_poly.type
_entity_poly.pdbx_seq_one_letter_code
_entity_poly.pdbx_strand_id
1 'polypeptide(L)' 'MERKIPSPDKKTMEHMATLSWNDLMLFMHKKYGKKVTQDFLKNYTYRLQKLKWRKNQKWK' A
#
# COMPACT_ATOMS: atom_id res chain seq x y z
N MET A 1 -11.20 10.14 16.86
CA MET A 1 -11.57 10.31 15.44
C MET A 1 -10.62 9.48 14.59
N GLU A 2 -11.06 8.32 14.08
CA GLU A 2 -10.30 7.59 13.05
C GLU A 2 -10.28 8.45 11.79
N ARG A 3 -9.11 8.99 11.43
CA ARG A 3 -8.91 9.67 10.15
C ARG A 3 -9.03 8.60 9.06
N LYS A 4 -10.21 8.49 8.44
CA LYS A 4 -10.41 7.67 7.23
C LYS A 4 -9.36 8.11 6.21
N ILE A 5 -8.53 7.19 5.74
CA ILE A 5 -7.60 7.45 4.64
C ILE A 5 -8.47 7.93 3.47
N PRO A 6 -8.29 9.15 2.95
CA PRO A 6 -9.10 9.63 1.85
C PRO A 6 -8.88 8.72 0.65
N SER A 7 -9.97 8.10 0.18
CA SER A 7 -9.93 7.24 -1.00
C SER A 7 -9.41 8.05 -2.19
N PRO A 8 -8.40 7.56 -2.92
CA PRO A 8 -7.92 8.27 -4.09
C PRO A 8 -9.02 8.36 -5.15
N ASP A 9 -9.12 9.50 -5.82
CA ASP A 9 -10.00 9.66 -6.98
C ASP A 9 -9.51 8.81 -8.16
N LYS A 10 -10.38 8.61 -9.16
CA LYS A 10 -10.11 7.73 -10.30
C LYS A 10 -8.81 8.08 -11.04
N LYS A 11 -8.55 9.37 -11.29
CA LYS A 11 -7.33 9.81 -11.98
C LYS A 11 -6.08 9.56 -11.14
N THR A 12 -6.20 9.77 -9.83
CA THR A 12 -5.11 9.45 -8.89
C THR A 12 -4.83 7.94 -8.88
N MET A 13 -5.86 7.09 -8.88
CA MET A 13 -5.68 5.63 -8.96
C MET A 13 -4.99 5.20 -10.25
N GLU A 14 -5.41 5.76 -11.40
CA GLU A 14 -4.80 5.49 -12.70
C GLU A 14 -3.33 5.91 -12.72
N HIS A 15 -3.02 7.10 -12.21
CA HIS A 15 -1.63 7.56 -12.08
C HIS A 15 -0.81 6.67 -11.15
N MET A 16 -1.34 6.32 -9.96
CA MET A 16 -0.66 5.43 -9.01
C MET A 16 -0.34 4.06 -9.63
N ALA A 17 -1.19 3.55 -10.52
CA ALA A 17 -1.00 2.27 -11.19
C ALA A 17 0.13 2.30 -12.24
N THR A 18 0.48 3.47 -12.77
CA THR A 18 1.60 3.61 -13.73
C THR A 18 2.94 3.90 -13.07
N LEU A 19 2.95 4.22 -11.77
CA LEU A 19 4.18 4.54 -11.03
C LEU A 19 4.98 3.28 -10.69
N SER A 20 6.31 3.44 -10.71
CA SER A 20 7.20 2.47 -10.06
C SER A 20 6.94 2.43 -8.55
N TRP A 21 7.36 1.36 -7.87
CA TRP A 21 7.18 1.24 -6.43
C TRP A 21 7.77 2.41 -5.64
N ASN A 22 8.97 2.87 -6.02
CA ASN A 22 9.64 3.98 -5.36
C ASN A 22 8.89 5.30 -5.57
N ASP A 23 8.45 5.55 -6.80
CA ASP A 23 7.70 6.77 -7.14
C ASP A 23 6.31 6.77 -6.49
N LEU A 24 5.66 5.61 -6.40
CA LEU A 24 4.40 5.44 -5.69
C LEU A 24 4.56 5.77 -4.21
N MET A 25 5.61 5.28 -3.56
CA MET A 25 5.87 5.59 -2.15
C MET A 25 6.17 7.07 -1.93
N LEU A 26 6.95 7.68 -2.82
CA LEU A 26 7.23 9.11 -2.79
C LEU A 26 5.94 9.93 -3.00
N PHE A 27 5.12 9.55 -3.97
CA PHE A 27 3.83 10.17 -4.27
C PHE A 27 2.88 10.07 -3.07
N MET A 28 2.76 8.88 -2.48
CA MET A 28 1.93 8.65 -1.30
C MET A 28 2.42 9.49 -0.11
N HIS A 29 3.74 9.56 0.09
CA HIS A 29 4.33 10.37 1.16
C HIS A 29 4.05 11.86 0.96
N LYS A 30 4.17 12.37 -0.28
CA LYS A 30 3.88 13.77 -0.62
C LYS A 30 2.39 14.11 -0.50
N LYS A 31 1.48 13.24 -0.97
CA LYS A 31 0.04 13.53 -1.06
C LYS A 31 -0.73 13.21 0.23
N TYR A 32 -0.38 12.15 0.94
CA TYR A 32 -1.12 11.66 2.12
C TYR A 32 -0.30 11.71 3.42
N GLY A 33 0.99 12.03 3.33
CA GLY A 33 1.87 12.19 4.48
C GLY A 33 2.45 10.88 5.01
N LYS A 34 3.51 11.03 5.80
CA LYS A 34 4.34 9.94 6.33
C LYS A 34 3.55 8.84 7.04
N LYS A 35 2.58 9.21 7.89
CA LYS A 35 1.81 8.23 8.67
C LYS A 35 1.00 7.29 7.79
N VAL A 36 0.33 7.82 6.75
CA VAL A 36 -0.47 7.02 5.82
C VAL A 36 0.41 6.09 4.99
N THR A 37 1.57 6.56 4.52
CA THR A 37 2.51 5.72 3.77
C THR A 37 3.07 4.59 4.63
N GLN A 38 3.37 4.86 5.90
CA GLN A 38 3.84 3.82 6.83
C GLN A 38 2.76 2.77 7.12
N ASP A 39 1.51 3.20 7.35
CA ASP A 39 0.39 2.29 7.57
C ASP A 39 0.12 1.43 6.31
N PHE A 40 0.23 2.02 5.12
CA PHE A 40 0.14 1.31 3.86
C PHE A 40 1.24 0.23 3.73
N LEU A 41 2.49 0.60 4.00
CA LEU A 41 3.62 -0.35 3.96
C LEU A 41 3.43 -1.49 4.96
N LYS A 42 3.04 -1.20 6.21
CA LYS A 42 2.80 -2.22 7.22
C LYS A 42 1.73 -3.22 6.79
N ASN A 43 0.61 -2.72 6.26
CA ASN A 43 -0.47 -3.56 5.74
C ASN A 43 -0.04 -4.38 4.52
N TYR A 44 0.73 -3.78 3.61
CA TYR A 44 1.25 -4.47 2.42
C TYR A 44 2.20 -5.60 2.79
N THR A 45 3.19 -5.34 3.67
CA THR A 45 4.13 -6.35 4.16
C THR A 45 3.41 -7.48 4.89
N TYR A 46 2.42 -7.16 5.73
CA TYR A 46 1.61 -8.17 6.41
C TYR A 46 0.87 -9.09 5.42
N ARG A 47 0.28 -8.51 4.35
CA ARG A 47 -0.38 -9.30 3.30
C ARG A 47 0.61 -10.20 2.56
N LEU A 48 1.80 -9.70 2.22
CA LEU A 48 2.85 -10.50 1.60
C LEU A 48 3.31 -11.67 2.48
N GLN A 49 3.51 -11.43 3.78
CA GLN A 49 3.87 -12.48 4.73
C GLN A 49 2.77 -13.54 4.83
N LYS A 50 1.50 -13.12 4.92
CA LYS A 50 0.36 -14.04 4.93
C LYS A 50 0.25 -14.86 3.64
N LEU A 51 0.51 -14.26 2.49
CA LEU A 51 0.55 -14.98 1.20
C LEU A 51 1.69 -16.01 1.14
N LYS A 52 2.89 -15.64 1.60
CA LYS A 52 4.02 -16.57 1.71
C LYS A 52 3.67 -17.72 2.65
N TRP A 53 3.08 -17.44 3.82
CA TRP A 53 2.66 -18.46 4.78
C TRP A 53 1.62 -19.43 4.19
N ARG A 54 0.60 -18.92 3.48
CA ARG A 54 -0.38 -19.76 2.77
C ARG A 54 0.24 -20.62 1.68
N LYS A 55 1.17 -20.08 0.89
CA LYS A 55 1.91 -20.86 -0.10
C LYS A 55 2.71 -21.97 0.58
N ASN A 56 3.37 -21.67 1.71
CA ASN A 56 4.16 -22.64 2.45
C ASN A 56 3.31 -23.73 3.13
N GLN A 57 2.05 -23.44 3.47
CA GLN A 57 1.08 -24.43 3.97
C GLN A 57 0.54 -25.35 2.88
N LYS A 58 0.52 -24.94 1.60
CA LYS A 58 0.04 -25.76 0.48
C LYS A 58 1.03 -26.86 0.05
N TRP A 59 2.24 -26.84 0.61
CA TRP A 59 3.33 -27.80 0.37
C TRP A 59 3.59 -28.72 1.58
N LYS A 60 2.77 -28.65 2.64
CA LYS A 60 2.75 -29.61 3.75
C LYS A 60 1.53 -30.52 3.61
#